data_AF-A0A0D8I6Y6-F1
#
_entry.id   AF-A0A0D8I6Y6-F1
#
_cell.length_a   1.000
_cell.length_b   1.000
_cell.length_c   1.000
_cell.angle_alpha   90.00
_cell.angle_beta   90.00
_cell.angle_gamma   90.00
#
_symmetry.space_group_name_H-M   'P 1'
#
loop_
_entity.id
_entity.type
_entity.pdbx_description
1 polymer ?
#
loop_
_entity_poly.entity_id
_entity_poly.type
_entity_poly.pdbx_seq_one_letter_code
_entity_poly.pdbx_strand_id
1 'polypeptide(L)'
;MRGTGKLTKSARQKKLLELIKEHPFLTDEDLSTKFSVSIQTIRLDRLELGIPELRERIKNVAEKNYKKVRSIVGAEIVGELIDLNLGESGISVLQTTQEMAFSKTNLVRGHHIFSQAESLAMAVIDAELALTGVSNIKYLNPVKAGDKLVAKAEVVRVRGNNHFVHVRIKVDQVQVFRGKFILVVIEEGGVE
;
A
#
# COMPACT_ATOMS: atom_id res chain seq x y z
N MET A 1 -3.26 47.47 6.85
CA MET A 1 -3.31 46.52 5.72
C MET A 1 -1.92 45.92 5.54
N ARG A 2 -1.70 44.63 5.85
CA ARG A 2 -0.39 43.96 5.67
C ARG A 2 -0.34 43.30 4.29
N GLY A 3 0.61 43.72 3.46
CA GLY A 3 0.78 43.21 2.10
C GLY A 3 1.15 41.73 2.08
N THR A 4 0.34 40.93 1.40
CA THR A 4 0.61 39.52 1.08
C THR A 4 1.74 39.45 0.06
N GLY A 5 2.98 39.39 0.53
CA GLY A 5 4.15 39.23 -0.33
C GLY A 5 4.07 37.91 -1.10
N LYS A 6 3.95 37.99 -2.43
CA LYS A 6 4.09 36.84 -3.33
C LYS A 6 5.41 36.12 -2.99
N LEU A 7 5.33 34.84 -2.63
CA LEU A 7 6.51 33.99 -2.47
C LEU A 7 7.38 34.10 -3.74
N THR A 8 8.67 34.37 -3.56
CA THR A 8 9.61 34.42 -4.68
C THR A 8 9.68 33.05 -5.35
N LYS A 9 9.95 33.00 -6.66
CA LYS A 9 10.00 31.76 -7.44
C LYS A 9 10.90 30.70 -6.77
N SER A 10 12.10 31.09 -6.36
CA SER A 10 13.04 30.20 -5.67
C SER A 10 12.52 29.67 -4.33
N ALA A 11 11.90 30.51 -3.50
CA ALA A 11 11.32 30.08 -2.23
C ALA A 11 10.12 29.15 -2.42
N ARG A 12 9.29 29.40 -3.45
CA ARG A 12 8.17 28.54 -3.83
C ARG A 12 8.65 27.18 -4.31
N GLN A 13 9.65 27.14 -5.19
CA GLN A 13 10.24 25.92 -5.73
C GLN A 13 10.87 25.05 -4.64
N LYS A 14 11.59 25.65 -3.67
CA LYS A 14 12.13 24.93 -2.52
C LYS A 14 11.03 24.28 -1.68
N LYS A 15 9.98 25.04 -1.35
CA LYS A 15 8.82 24.51 -0.61
C LYS A 15 8.05 23.46 -1.39
N LEU A 16 7.97 23.58 -2.72
CA LEU A 16 7.32 22.62 -3.60
C LEU A 16 8.03 21.26 -3.53
N LEU A 17 9.37 21.24 -3.53
CA LEU A 17 10.15 20.02 -3.35
C LEU A 17 9.91 19.35 -1.99
N GLU A 18 9.93 20.14 -0.90
CA GLU A 18 9.66 19.63 0.45
C GLU A 18 8.24 19.04 0.54
N LEU A 19 7.24 19.77 0.05
CA LEU A 19 5.84 19.32 0.04
C LEU A 19 5.60 18.05 -0.75
N ILE A 20 6.25 17.90 -1.92
CA ILE A 20 6.09 16.71 -2.75
C ILE A 20 6.85 15.50 -2.14
N LYS A 21 7.90 15.73 -1.35
CA LYS A 21 8.55 14.66 -0.58
C LYS A 21 7.66 14.15 0.55
N GLU A 22 7.00 15.05 1.30
CA GLU A 22 6.12 14.68 2.41
C GLU A 22 4.77 14.12 1.93
N HIS A 23 4.24 14.67 0.84
CA HIS A 23 2.94 14.30 0.29
C HIS A 23 3.02 14.06 -1.22
N PRO A 24 3.54 12.89 -1.65
CA PRO A 24 3.79 12.59 -3.07
C PRO A 24 2.54 12.52 -3.95
N PHE A 25 1.36 12.37 -3.32
CA PHE A 25 0.07 12.22 -3.99
C PHE A 25 -0.70 13.52 -4.22
N LEU A 26 -0.15 14.67 -3.82
CA LEU A 26 -0.80 15.95 -4.07
C LEU A 26 -0.97 16.21 -5.57
N THR A 27 -2.15 16.68 -5.97
CA THR A 27 -2.43 17.07 -7.35
C THR A 27 -1.88 18.48 -7.63
N ASP A 28 -1.76 18.82 -8.91
CA ASP A 28 -1.35 20.18 -9.29
C ASP A 28 -2.41 21.23 -8.88
N GLU A 29 -3.67 20.82 -8.75
CA GLU A 29 -4.77 21.66 -8.24
C GLU A 29 -4.58 21.98 -6.75
N ASP A 30 -4.27 20.97 -5.94
CA ASP A 30 -3.98 21.14 -4.50
C ASP A 30 -2.77 22.07 -4.29
N LEU A 31 -1.71 21.85 -5.07
CA LEU A 31 -0.49 22.65 -5.02
C LEU A 31 -0.76 24.10 -5.47
N SER A 32 -1.56 24.30 -6.52
CA SER A 32 -1.90 25.64 -7.02
C SER A 32 -2.66 26.46 -5.97
N THR A 33 -3.59 25.82 -5.27
CA THR A 33 -4.36 26.41 -4.17
C THR A 33 -3.43 26.77 -3.01
N LYS A 34 -2.54 25.85 -2.62
CA LYS A 34 -1.63 26.03 -1.47
C LYS A 34 -0.59 27.12 -1.68
N PHE A 35 -0.12 27.30 -2.92
CA PHE A 35 0.85 28.35 -3.27
C PHE A 35 0.20 29.64 -3.81
N SER A 36 -1.13 29.66 -3.96
CA SER A 36 -1.89 30.79 -4.51
C SER A 36 -1.37 31.23 -5.89
N VAL A 37 -1.11 30.25 -6.76
CA VAL A 37 -0.61 30.44 -8.14
C VAL A 37 -1.46 29.65 -9.12
N SER A 38 -1.33 29.94 -10.42
CA SER A 38 -2.01 29.13 -11.44
C SER A 38 -1.45 27.71 -11.51
N ILE A 39 -2.29 26.75 -11.91
CA ILE A 39 -1.89 25.36 -12.18
C ILE A 39 -0.72 25.32 -13.18
N GLN A 40 -0.75 26.18 -14.20
CA GLN A 40 0.33 26.33 -15.19
C GLN A 40 1.66 26.71 -14.54
N THR A 41 1.63 27.56 -13.52
CA THR A 41 2.84 27.95 -12.76
C THR A 41 3.43 26.77 -12.00
N ILE A 42 2.58 25.94 -11.38
CA ILE A 42 3.03 24.70 -10.71
C ILE A 42 3.62 23.71 -11.70
N ARG A 43 3.00 23.54 -12.88
CA ARG A 43 3.53 22.65 -13.92
C ARG A 43 4.90 23.09 -14.42
N LEU A 44 5.09 24.39 -14.66
CA LEU A 44 6.38 24.96 -15.04
C LEU A 44 7.43 24.76 -13.94
N ASP A 45 7.10 25.06 -12.69
CA ASP A 45 8.02 24.85 -11.56
C ASP A 45 8.40 23.37 -11.41
N ARG A 46 7.44 22.45 -11.58
CA ARG A 46 7.70 21.00 -11.54
C ARG A 46 8.62 20.55 -12.67
N LEU A 47 8.40 21.01 -13.89
CA LEU A 47 9.25 20.70 -15.04
C LEU A 47 10.69 21.18 -14.82
N GLU A 48 10.88 22.40 -14.33
CA GLU A 48 12.21 22.95 -14.00
C GLU A 48 12.92 22.15 -12.91
N LEU A 49 12.17 21.63 -11.93
CA LEU A 49 12.71 20.85 -10.82
C LEU A 49 12.81 19.35 -11.13
N GLY A 50 12.46 18.91 -12.34
CA GLY A 50 12.46 17.50 -12.73
C GLY A 50 11.46 16.64 -11.95
N ILE A 51 10.36 17.22 -11.48
CA ILE A 51 9.35 16.53 -10.67
C ILE A 51 8.32 15.83 -11.57
N PRO A 52 8.29 14.48 -11.58
CA PRO A 52 7.42 13.71 -12.46
C PRO A 52 5.94 13.88 -12.14
N GLU A 53 5.10 13.51 -13.11
CA GLU A 53 3.63 13.61 -13.02
C GLU A 53 3.05 12.71 -11.94
N LEU A 54 1.85 13.05 -11.47
CA LEU A 54 1.20 12.33 -10.36
C LEU A 54 1.14 10.82 -10.60
N ARG A 55 0.79 10.40 -11.83
CA ARG A 55 0.73 8.99 -12.22
C ARG A 55 2.09 8.29 -12.07
N GLU A 56 3.16 8.96 -12.49
CA GLU A 56 4.51 8.45 -12.40
C GLU A 56 5.05 8.50 -10.96
N ARG A 57 4.66 9.51 -10.16
CA ARG A 57 4.94 9.55 -8.71
C ARG A 57 4.28 8.39 -7.97
N ILE A 58 3.01 8.09 -8.28
CA ILE A 58 2.29 6.93 -7.72
C ILE A 58 3.05 5.65 -8.06
N LYS A 59 3.43 5.48 -9.33
CA LYS A 59 4.21 4.31 -9.78
C LYS A 59 5.56 4.20 -9.05
N ASN A 60 6.29 5.30 -8.89
CA ASN A 60 7.60 5.31 -8.22
C ASN A 60 7.48 5.00 -6.72
N VAL A 61 6.42 5.45 -6.05
CA VAL A 61 6.16 5.10 -4.64
C VAL A 61 5.78 3.62 -4.52
N ALA A 62 4.92 3.13 -5.42
CA ALA A 62 4.61 1.70 -5.49
C ALA A 62 5.88 0.86 -5.70
N GLU A 63 6.71 1.18 -6.70
CA GLU A 63 7.99 0.50 -6.95
C GLU A 63 8.95 0.55 -5.75
N LYS A 64 9.03 1.67 -5.02
CA LYS A 64 9.83 1.77 -3.79
C LYS A 64 9.29 0.87 -2.68
N ASN A 65 7.97 0.77 -2.52
CA ASN A 65 7.36 -0.11 -1.53
C ASN A 65 7.58 -1.59 -1.89
N TYR A 66 7.49 -1.95 -3.18
CA TYR A 66 7.85 -3.30 -3.64
C TYR A 66 9.32 -3.64 -3.38
N LYS A 67 10.25 -2.68 -3.54
CA LYS A 67 11.69 -2.88 -3.22
C LYS A 67 12.00 -3.04 -1.74
N LYS A 68 11.10 -2.61 -0.84
CA LYS A 68 11.26 -2.78 0.60
C LYS A 68 10.89 -4.20 1.05
N VAL A 69 10.10 -4.94 0.27
CA VAL A 69 9.71 -6.30 0.64
C VAL A 69 10.94 -7.21 0.52
N ARG A 70 11.28 -7.91 1.60
CA ARG A 70 12.43 -8.83 1.64
C ARG A 70 12.02 -10.29 1.49
N SER A 71 10.84 -10.63 2.01
CA SER A 71 10.33 -12.00 2.14
C SER A 71 9.66 -12.55 0.89
N ILE A 72 9.31 -11.67 -0.04
CA ILE A 72 8.60 -11.95 -1.29
C ILE A 72 9.21 -11.11 -2.40
N VAL A 73 9.44 -11.69 -3.59
CA VAL A 73 9.74 -10.92 -4.80
C VAL A 73 8.49 -10.12 -5.14
N GLY A 74 8.56 -8.78 -5.17
CA GLY A 74 7.39 -7.89 -5.28
C GLY A 74 6.34 -8.21 -6.38
N ALA A 75 6.66 -9.05 -7.36
CA ALA A 75 5.74 -9.59 -8.36
C ALA A 75 4.70 -10.61 -7.82
N GLU A 76 4.87 -11.16 -6.62
CA GLU A 76 4.02 -12.22 -6.07
C GLU A 76 2.94 -11.69 -5.09
N ILE A 77 2.88 -10.38 -4.85
CA ILE A 77 1.88 -9.77 -3.97
C ILE A 77 0.54 -9.67 -4.70
N VAL A 78 -0.52 -10.18 -4.06
CA VAL A 78 -1.88 -10.12 -4.60
C VAL A 78 -2.50 -8.76 -4.28
N GLY A 79 -2.78 -8.00 -5.33
CA GLY A 79 -3.28 -6.63 -5.24
C GLY A 79 -2.15 -5.58 -5.30
N GLU A 80 -2.53 -4.33 -5.14
CA GLU A 80 -1.63 -3.18 -5.14
C GLU A 80 -1.19 -2.86 -3.71
N LEU A 81 0.12 -2.91 -3.46
CA LEU A 81 0.70 -2.54 -2.16
C LEU A 81 0.76 -1.02 -2.03
N ILE A 82 -0.05 -0.45 -1.14
CA ILE A 82 -0.18 1.01 -0.97
C ILE A 82 0.84 1.53 0.04
N ASP A 83 0.97 0.83 1.17
CA ASP A 83 1.86 1.22 2.26
C ASP A 83 2.52 -0.01 2.90
N LEU A 84 3.75 0.16 3.34
CA LEU A 84 4.55 -0.90 3.95
C LEU A 84 5.56 -0.35 4.95
N ASN A 85 5.37 -0.75 6.20
CA ASN A 85 6.31 -0.60 7.31
C ASN A 85 6.78 -1.98 7.73
N LEU A 86 7.96 -2.36 7.25
CA LEU A 86 8.58 -3.66 7.54
C LEU A 86 8.64 -3.93 9.05
N GLY A 87 8.32 -5.16 9.45
CA GLY A 87 8.29 -5.58 10.85
C GLY A 87 7.07 -5.08 11.64
N GLU A 88 6.25 -4.19 11.07
CA GLU A 88 5.16 -3.52 11.81
C GLU A 88 3.80 -3.66 11.14
N SER A 89 3.62 -3.12 9.93
CA SER A 89 2.30 -3.04 9.29
C SER A 89 2.36 -2.83 7.78
N GLY A 90 1.24 -3.09 7.10
CA GLY A 90 1.12 -2.88 5.66
C GLY A 90 -0.32 -2.77 5.20
N ILE A 91 -0.51 -2.15 4.04
CA ILE A 91 -1.82 -1.94 3.42
C ILE A 91 -1.74 -2.35 1.96
N SER A 92 -2.65 -3.25 1.54
CA SER A 92 -2.86 -3.56 0.12
C SER A 92 -4.31 -3.34 -0.29
N VAL A 93 -4.51 -3.09 -1.58
CA VAL A 93 -5.81 -2.87 -2.18
C VAL A 93 -5.99 -3.82 -3.35
N LEU A 94 -7.12 -4.51 -3.41
CA LEU A 94 -7.47 -5.39 -4.51
C LEU A 94 -8.82 -4.98 -5.08
N GLN A 95 -8.82 -4.55 -6.34
CA GLN A 95 -10.06 -4.37 -7.10
C GLN A 95 -10.52 -5.74 -7.60
N THR A 96 -11.66 -6.21 -7.11
CA THR A 96 -12.17 -7.53 -7.50
C THR A 96 -12.79 -7.49 -8.89
N THR A 97 -12.55 -8.53 -9.69
CA THR A 97 -13.04 -8.65 -11.06
C THR A 97 -14.07 -9.77 -11.18
N GLN A 98 -14.80 -9.80 -12.29
CA GLN A 98 -15.80 -10.84 -12.55
C GLN A 98 -15.18 -12.25 -12.57
N GLU A 99 -13.93 -12.36 -13.03
CA GLU A 99 -13.17 -13.60 -13.06
C GLU A 99 -12.90 -14.14 -11.65
N MET A 100 -12.85 -13.28 -10.63
CA MET A 100 -12.64 -13.71 -9.25
C MET A 100 -13.92 -14.27 -8.60
N ALA A 101 -15.08 -14.10 -9.23
CA ALA A 101 -16.38 -14.44 -8.68
C ALA A 101 -17.00 -15.71 -9.27
N PHE A 102 -17.93 -16.30 -8.53
CA PHE A 102 -18.82 -17.33 -9.07
C PHE A 102 -19.76 -16.70 -10.09
N SER A 103 -19.79 -17.25 -11.31
CA SER A 103 -20.57 -16.73 -12.43
C SER A 103 -22.07 -16.56 -12.13
N LYS A 104 -22.65 -17.43 -11.29
CA LYS A 104 -24.08 -17.42 -10.97
C LYS A 104 -24.47 -16.41 -9.87
N THR A 105 -23.62 -16.18 -8.88
CA THR A 105 -23.97 -15.41 -7.67
C THR A 105 -23.23 -14.08 -7.56
N ASN A 106 -22.25 -13.87 -8.43
CA ASN A 106 -21.33 -12.73 -8.39
C ASN A 106 -20.51 -12.62 -7.09
N LEU A 107 -20.45 -13.69 -6.29
CA LEU A 107 -19.68 -13.72 -5.04
C LEU A 107 -18.22 -14.04 -5.32
N VAL A 108 -17.31 -13.22 -4.80
CA VAL A 108 -15.86 -13.43 -4.89
C VAL A 108 -15.49 -14.71 -4.16
N ARG A 109 -14.69 -15.55 -4.82
CA ARG A 109 -14.23 -16.81 -4.29
C ARG A 109 -13.25 -16.55 -3.16
N GLY A 110 -13.45 -17.23 -2.03
CA GLY A 110 -12.70 -16.96 -0.79
C GLY A 110 -11.18 -17.02 -0.94
N HIS A 111 -10.66 -17.88 -1.82
CA HIS A 111 -9.23 -18.01 -2.02
C HIS A 111 -8.57 -16.71 -2.52
N HIS A 112 -9.25 -15.86 -3.31
CA HIS A 112 -8.66 -14.57 -3.72
C HIS A 112 -8.51 -13.61 -2.53
N ILE A 113 -9.50 -13.59 -1.64
CA ILE A 113 -9.46 -12.78 -0.41
C ILE A 113 -8.36 -13.31 0.52
N PHE A 114 -8.24 -14.63 0.63
CA PHE A 114 -7.18 -15.28 1.39
C PHE A 114 -5.79 -14.96 0.82
N SER A 115 -5.59 -15.09 -0.50
CA SER A 115 -4.31 -14.80 -1.14
C SER A 115 -3.88 -13.34 -0.97
N GLN A 116 -4.81 -12.39 -1.05
CA GLN A 116 -4.51 -10.99 -0.70
C GLN A 116 -4.05 -10.86 0.76
N ALA A 117 -4.75 -11.51 1.69
CA ALA A 117 -4.40 -11.44 3.12
C ALA A 117 -3.03 -12.08 3.41
N GLU A 118 -2.78 -13.26 2.85
CA GLU A 118 -1.57 -14.04 3.06
C GLU A 118 -0.35 -13.35 2.46
N SER A 119 -0.42 -12.93 1.20
CA SER A 119 0.68 -12.21 0.55
C SER A 119 1.02 -10.91 1.27
N LEU A 120 0.02 -10.15 1.76
CA LEU A 120 0.28 -8.96 2.57
C LEU A 120 0.89 -9.31 3.93
N ALA A 121 0.44 -10.38 4.59
CA ALA A 121 1.00 -10.82 5.86
C ALA A 121 2.48 -11.19 5.72
N MET A 122 2.84 -11.86 4.64
CA MET A 122 4.24 -12.18 4.34
C MET A 122 5.05 -10.93 4.02
N ALA A 123 4.48 -10.00 3.23
CA ALA A 123 5.17 -8.77 2.82
C ALA A 123 5.59 -7.85 3.98
N VAL A 124 4.85 -7.86 5.10
CA VAL A 124 5.19 -7.06 6.29
C VAL A 124 6.32 -7.66 7.14
N ILE A 125 6.77 -8.88 6.87
CA ILE A 125 7.87 -9.49 7.61
C ILE A 125 9.22 -8.98 7.09
N ASP A 126 10.07 -8.50 8.00
CA ASP A 126 11.47 -8.14 7.72
C ASP A 126 12.37 -9.38 7.77
N ALA A 127 12.21 -10.26 6.79
CA ALA A 127 13.05 -11.44 6.60
C ALA A 127 13.16 -11.77 5.12
N GLU A 128 14.23 -12.44 4.70
CA GLU A 128 14.41 -12.85 3.30
C GLU A 128 13.58 -14.06 2.92
N LEU A 129 13.38 -14.99 3.86
CA LEU A 129 12.55 -16.17 3.65
C LEU A 129 11.57 -16.35 4.80
N ALA A 130 10.28 -16.32 4.48
CA ALA A 130 9.20 -16.54 5.43
C ALA A 130 8.12 -17.42 4.81
N LEU A 131 7.56 -18.33 5.59
CA LEU A 131 6.49 -19.23 5.16
C LEU A 131 5.29 -19.13 6.10
N THR A 132 4.10 -19.33 5.56
CA THR A 132 2.89 -19.49 6.38
C THR A 132 2.91 -20.83 7.09
N GLY A 133 3.12 -20.83 8.40
CA GLY A 133 3.02 -22.04 9.23
C GLY A 133 1.57 -22.36 9.59
N VAL A 134 0.84 -21.37 10.13
CA VAL A 134 -0.56 -21.54 10.54
C VAL A 134 -1.38 -20.32 10.14
N SER A 135 -2.60 -20.52 9.65
CA SER A 135 -3.58 -19.46 9.45
C SER A 135 -4.91 -19.80 10.11
N ASN A 136 -5.48 -18.84 10.84
CA ASN A 136 -6.84 -18.90 11.38
C ASN A 136 -7.65 -17.77 10.77
N ILE A 137 -8.60 -18.13 9.91
CA ILE A 137 -9.31 -17.19 9.05
C ILE A 137 -10.82 -17.24 9.28
N LYS A 138 -11.48 -16.10 9.09
CA LYS A 138 -12.94 -15.94 9.16
C LYS A 138 -13.42 -15.08 8.00
N TYR A 139 -14.33 -15.63 7.20
CA TYR A 139 -15.13 -14.88 6.23
C TYR A 139 -16.37 -14.36 6.96
N LEU A 140 -16.43 -13.05 7.16
CA LEU A 140 -17.45 -12.40 7.99
C LEU A 140 -18.66 -11.95 7.16
N ASN A 141 -18.39 -11.40 5.97
CA ASN A 141 -19.41 -10.89 5.07
C ASN A 141 -19.06 -11.27 3.62
N PRO A 142 -20.07 -11.52 2.76
CA PRO A 142 -19.85 -11.80 1.35
C PRO A 142 -19.25 -10.59 0.64
N VAL A 143 -18.42 -10.86 -0.36
CA VAL A 143 -17.80 -9.86 -1.25
C VAL A 143 -18.29 -10.12 -2.66
N LYS A 144 -18.60 -9.08 -3.43
CA LYS A 144 -19.07 -9.16 -4.81
C LYS A 144 -18.00 -8.70 -5.80
N ALA A 145 -18.06 -9.17 -7.04
CA ALA A 145 -17.18 -8.62 -8.08
C ALA A 145 -17.46 -7.12 -8.26
N GLY A 146 -16.39 -6.33 -8.43
CA GLY A 146 -16.45 -4.88 -8.47
C GLY A 146 -16.19 -4.23 -7.11
N ASP A 147 -16.25 -4.99 -6.01
CA ASP A 147 -15.88 -4.47 -4.69
C ASP A 147 -14.38 -4.18 -4.62
N LYS A 148 -14.03 -3.13 -3.90
CA LYS A 148 -12.65 -2.75 -3.59
C LYS A 148 -12.28 -3.26 -2.19
N LEU A 149 -11.40 -4.25 -2.14
CA LEU A 149 -10.91 -4.84 -0.89
C LEU A 149 -9.71 -4.06 -0.37
N VAL A 150 -9.85 -3.46 0.82
CA VAL A 150 -8.74 -2.81 1.53
C VAL A 150 -8.27 -3.73 2.65
N ALA A 151 -7.08 -4.29 2.48
CA ALA A 151 -6.43 -5.15 3.46
C ALA A 151 -5.45 -4.34 4.32
N LYS A 152 -5.48 -4.57 5.63
CA LYS A 152 -4.50 -4.04 6.58
C LYS A 152 -3.89 -5.18 7.38
N ALA A 153 -2.57 -5.29 7.33
CA ALA A 153 -1.77 -6.22 8.12
C ALA A 153 -1.06 -5.49 9.26
N GLU A 154 -0.90 -6.18 10.38
CA GLU A 154 -0.22 -5.70 11.58
C GLU A 154 0.51 -6.84 12.26
N VAL A 155 1.82 -6.69 12.47
CA VAL A 155 2.65 -7.61 13.24
C VAL A 155 2.36 -7.36 14.71
N VAL A 156 1.66 -8.28 15.36
CA VAL A 156 1.24 -8.10 16.76
C VAL A 156 2.20 -8.72 17.75
N ARG A 157 3.04 -9.64 17.30
CA ARG A 157 4.00 -10.33 18.16
C ARG A 157 5.08 -11.03 17.34
N VAL A 158 6.28 -11.10 17.88
CA VAL A 158 7.36 -11.98 17.41
C VAL A 158 7.79 -12.88 18.58
N ARG A 159 8.01 -14.17 18.32
CA ARG A 159 8.53 -15.15 19.30
C ARG A 159 9.50 -16.11 18.61
N GLY A 160 10.80 -15.90 18.81
CA GLY A 160 11.82 -16.60 18.02
C GLY A 160 11.53 -16.35 16.53
N ASN A 161 11.52 -17.42 15.74
CA ASN A 161 11.28 -17.35 14.30
C ASN A 161 9.80 -17.20 13.92
N ASN A 162 8.88 -17.23 14.89
CA ASN A 162 7.44 -17.10 14.63
C ASN A 162 6.99 -15.64 14.70
N HIS A 163 6.46 -15.14 13.59
CA HIS A 163 5.85 -13.82 13.46
C HIS A 163 4.32 -13.95 13.41
N PHE A 164 3.64 -13.29 14.34
CA PHE A 164 2.19 -13.31 14.45
C PHE A 164 1.65 -12.05 13.77
N VAL A 165 0.93 -12.24 12.67
CA VAL A 165 0.37 -11.15 11.86
C VAL A 165 -1.15 -11.23 11.89
N HIS A 166 -1.79 -10.11 12.23
CA HIS A 166 -3.24 -9.96 12.09
C HIS A 166 -3.55 -9.22 10.80
N VAL A 167 -4.45 -9.78 9.99
CA VAL A 167 -4.93 -9.14 8.77
C VAL A 167 -6.44 -8.93 8.85
N ARG A 168 -6.89 -7.74 8.47
CA ARG A 168 -8.31 -7.40 8.33
C ARG A 168 -8.54 -6.85 6.94
N ILE A 169 -9.58 -7.33 6.28
CA ILE A 169 -9.99 -6.80 4.97
C ILE A 169 -11.38 -6.19 5.10
N LYS A 170 -11.53 -4.99 4.54
CA LYS A 170 -12.77 -4.24 4.49
C LYS A 170 -13.19 -3.94 3.05
N VAL A 171 -14.50 -3.86 2.86
CA VAL A 171 -15.12 -3.17 1.72
C VAL A 171 -15.81 -1.94 2.31
N ASP A 172 -15.42 -0.76 1.85
CA ASP A 172 -15.78 0.52 2.47
C ASP A 172 -15.48 0.53 3.98
N GLN A 173 -16.52 0.45 4.82
CA GLN A 173 -16.41 0.42 6.28
C GLN A 173 -16.70 -0.97 6.89
N VAL A 174 -17.18 -1.92 6.09
CA VAL A 174 -17.62 -3.24 6.57
C VAL A 174 -16.45 -4.21 6.52
N GLN A 175 -16.16 -4.86 7.66
CA GLN A 175 -15.14 -5.90 7.70
C GLN A 175 -15.66 -7.19 7.08
N VAL A 176 -15.03 -7.63 6.00
CA VAL A 176 -15.45 -8.81 5.23
C VAL A 176 -14.62 -10.04 5.58
N PHE A 177 -13.37 -9.84 6.02
CA PHE A 177 -12.46 -10.93 6.37
C PHE A 177 -11.58 -10.59 7.56
N ARG A 178 -11.21 -11.61 8.33
CA ARG A 178 -10.19 -11.55 9.38
C ARG A 178 -9.28 -12.77 9.29
N GLY A 179 -7.98 -12.54 9.32
CA GLY A 179 -6.96 -13.59 9.41
C GLY A 179 -6.01 -13.35 10.58
N LYS A 180 -5.60 -14.44 11.23
CA LYS A 180 -4.44 -14.48 12.11
C LYS A 180 -3.45 -15.46 11.50
N PHE A 181 -2.27 -14.97 11.14
CA PHE A 181 -1.21 -15.74 10.51
C PHE A 181 -0.07 -15.91 11.50
N ILE A 182 0.50 -17.11 11.53
CA ILE A 182 1.78 -17.41 12.16
C ILE A 182 2.72 -17.72 11.00
N LEU A 183 3.63 -16.79 10.74
CA LEU A 183 4.65 -16.92 9.72
C LEU A 183 5.94 -17.37 10.38
N VAL A 184 6.64 -18.31 9.76
CA VAL A 184 7.90 -18.86 10.24
C VAL A 184 9.01 -18.29 9.36
N VAL A 185 9.96 -17.59 9.96
CA VAL A 185 11.17 -17.12 9.30
C VAL A 185 12.19 -18.26 9.28
N ILE A 186 12.78 -18.50 8.11
CA ILE A 186 13.83 -19.49 7.94
C ILE A 186 15.14 -18.72 7.75
N GLU A 187 16.11 -18.99 8.63
CA GLU A 187 17.46 -18.47 8.47
C GLU A 187 18.19 -19.30 7.41
N GLU A 188 18.92 -18.65 6.49
CA GLU A 188 19.80 -19.35 5.55
C GLU A 188 20.90 -20.08 6.34
N GLY A 189 20.70 -21.38 6.56
CA GLY A 189 21.60 -22.23 7.34
C GLY A 189 20.96 -23.49 7.94
N GLY A 190 19.63 -23.63 7.91
CA GLY A 190 18.91 -24.75 8.53
C GLY A 190 18.40 -25.82 7.57
N VAL A 191 19.18 -26.22 6.57
CA VAL A 191 18.93 -27.47 5.83
C VAL A 191 20.02 -28.46 6.20
N GLU A 192 19.74 -29.27 7.23
CA GLU A 192 20.37 -30.59 7.42
C GLU A 192 19.34 -31.69 7.11
#